data_AF-A0A3G6ZMW8-F1
#
_entry.id   AF-A0A3G6ZMW8-F1
#
_cell.length_a   1.000
_cell.length_b   1.000
_cell.length_c   1.000
_cell.angle_alpha   90.00
_cell.angle_beta   90.00
_cell.angle_gamma   90.00
#
_symmetry.space_group_name_H-M   'P 1'
#
loop_
_entity.id
_entity.type
_entity.pdbx_description
1 polymer ?
#
loop_
_entity_poly.entity_id
_entity_poly.type
_entity_poly.pdbx_seq_one_letter_code
_entity_poly.pdbx_strand_id
1 'polypeptide(L)' 'MVRVPRHGYAFVTITARDANGFVHHFDEIETPLASLREAVAVMQLQSTATEAAHDAVRGA' A
#
# COMPACT_ATOMS: atom_id res chain seq x y z
N MET A 1 8.62 15.38 -22.51
CA MET A 1 9.80 14.78 -21.85
C MET A 1 9.27 13.85 -20.76
N VAL A 2 9.59 12.55 -20.80
CA VAL A 2 9.08 11.58 -19.80
C VAL A 2 9.90 11.75 -18.52
N ARG A 3 9.22 11.97 -17.39
CA ARG A 3 9.86 12.04 -16.07
C ARG A 3 10.22 10.61 -15.63
N VAL A 4 11.42 10.41 -15.09
CA VAL A 4 11.92 9.11 -14.61
C VAL A 4 12.30 9.27 -13.13
N PRO A 5 11.97 8.31 -12.25
CA PRO A 5 12.36 8.40 -10.84
C PRO A 5 13.88 8.28 -10.67
N ARG A 6 14.38 8.82 -9.57
CA ARG A 6 15.78 8.64 -9.14
C ARG A 6 16.11 7.15 -8.98
N HIS A 7 17.38 6.81 -9.11
CA HIS A 7 17.83 5.43 -8.88
C HIS A 7 17.44 4.97 -7.45
N GLY A 8 16.73 3.83 -7.36
CA GLY A 8 16.23 3.30 -6.09
C GLY A 8 14.92 3.94 -5.59
N TYR A 9 14.31 4.85 -6.36
CA TYR A 9 13.02 5.48 -6.07
C TYR A 9 11.94 5.01 -7.03
N ALA A 10 10.69 5.24 -6.66
CA ALA A 10 9.51 5.03 -7.49
C ALA A 10 8.60 6.26 -7.43
N PHE A 11 7.93 6.56 -8.54
CA PHE A 11 6.73 7.39 -8.51
C PHE A 11 5.55 6.53 -8.09
N VAL A 12 4.77 7.02 -7.14
CA VAL A 12 3.66 6.30 -6.53
C VAL A 12 2.44 7.19 -6.58
N THR A 13 1.35 6.62 -7.06
CA THR A 13 0.00 7.18 -6.97
C THR A 13 -0.79 6.31 -6.01
N ILE A 14 -1.46 6.93 -5.04
CA ILE A 14 -2.27 6.21 -4.05
C ILE A 14 -3.73 6.59 -4.27
N THR A 15 -4.59 5.58 -4.31
CA THR A 15 -6.04 5.75 -4.24
C THR A 15 -6.58 4.93 -3.08
N ALA A 16 -7.33 5.56 -2.19
CA ALA A 16 -7.99 4.89 -1.08
C ALA A 16 -9.51 5.05 -1.21
N ARG A 17 -10.26 3.98 -0.97
CA ARG A 17 -11.72 4.03 -0.92
C ARG A 17 -12.17 3.81 0.51
N ASP A 18 -12.99 4.71 1.03
CA ASP A 18 -13.55 4.55 2.37
C ASP A 18 -14.89 3.80 2.36
N ALA A 19 -15.43 3.55 3.56
CA ALA A 19 -16.69 2.82 3.75
C ALA A 19 -17.91 3.57 3.18
N ASN A 20 -17.83 4.89 3.00
CA ASN A 20 -18.89 5.70 2.39
C ASN A 20 -18.80 5.68 0.86
N GLY A 21 -17.78 5.03 0.30
CA GLY A 21 -17.56 4.88 -1.12
C GLY A 21 -16.79 6.03 -1.75
N PHE A 22 -16.35 7.03 -0.98
CA PHE A 22 -15.51 8.11 -1.50
C PHE A 22 -14.12 7.59 -1.84
N VAL A 23 -13.59 8.05 -2.98
CA VAL A 23 -12.24 7.74 -3.43
C VAL A 23 -11.36 8.95 -3.18
N HIS A 24 -10.36 8.76 -2.34
CA HIS A 24 -9.31 9.72 -2.05
C HIS A 24 -8.18 9.48 -3.04
N HIS A 25 -7.87 10.49 -3.86
CA HIS A 25 -6.71 10.49 -4.74
C HIS A 25 -5.61 11.34 -4.13
N PHE A 26 -4.41 10.78 -4.05
CA PHE A 26 -3.23 11.49 -3.59
C PHE A 26 -2.33 11.79 -4.77
N ASP A 27 -1.68 12.96 -4.72
CA ASP A 27 -0.74 13.39 -5.76
C ASP A 27 0.40 12.37 -5.94
N GLU A 28 1.00 12.37 -7.13
CA GLU A 28 2.16 11.54 -7.42
C GLU A 28 3.34 11.93 -6.51
N ILE A 29 3.78 10.97 -5.70
CA ILE A 29 4.91 11.12 -4.80
C ILE A 29 6.12 10.32 -5.31
N GLU A 30 7.32 10.89 -5.20
CA GLU A 30 8.56 10.17 -5.41
C GLU A 30 9.09 9.66 -4.08
N THR A 31 9.26 8.34 -3.92
CA THR A 31 9.61 7.71 -2.64
C THR A 31 10.66 6.60 -2.81
N PRO A 32 11.53 6.34 -1.83
CA PRO A 32 12.44 5.20 -1.86
C PRO A 32 11.67 3.88 -2.02
N LEU A 33 12.14 3.01 -2.92
CA LEU A 33 11.48 1.72 -3.19
C LEU A 33 11.45 0.81 -1.95
N ALA A 34 12.46 0.89 -1.08
CA ALA A 34 12.52 0.12 0.16
C ALA A 34 11.39 0.53 1.12
N SER A 35 11.22 1.83 1.36
CA SER A 35 10.15 2.37 2.21
C SER A 35 8.76 2.05 1.65
N LEU A 36 8.59 2.09 0.32
CA LEU A 36 7.35 1.66 -0.31
C LEU A 36 7.03 0.18 -0.02
N ARG A 37 8.03 -0.70 -0.11
CA ARG A 37 7.86 -2.14 0.19
C ARG A 37 7.46 -2.37 1.64
N GLU A 38 8.09 -1.67 2.57
CA GLU A 38 7.76 -1.74 4.00
C GLU A 38 6.31 -1.26 4.26
N ALA A 39 5.91 -0.13 3.68
CA ALA A 39 4.56 0.39 3.82
C ALA A 39 3.50 -0.60 3.29
N VAL A 40 3.75 -1.21 2.13
CA VAL A 40 2.86 -2.24 1.56
C VAL A 40 2.80 -3.48 2.46
N ALA A 41 3.93 -3.93 3.00
CA ALA A 41 3.96 -5.07 3.92
C ALA A 41 3.15 -4.80 5.20
N VAL A 42 3.27 -3.60 5.77
CA VAL A 42 2.47 -3.19 6.94
C VAL A 42 0.97 -3.19 6.61
N MET A 43 0.56 -2.62 5.48
CA MET A 43 -0.85 -2.63 5.07
C MET A 43 -1.39 -4.05 4.84
N GLN A 44 -0.57 -4.95 4.31
CA GLN A 44 -0.95 -6.35 4.13
C GLN A 44 -1.12 -7.06 5.48
N LEU A 45 -0.24 -6.80 6.45
CA LEU A 45 -0.35 -7.35 7.81
C LEU A 45 -1.59 -6.87 8.54
N GLN A 46 -1.99 -5.62 8.32
CA GLN A 46 -3.19 -5.01 8.92
C GLN A 46 -4.47 -5.27 8.11
N SER A 47 -4.39 -6.08 7.06
CA SER A 47 -5.57 -6.43 6.27
C SER A 47 -6.47 -7.38 7.05
N THR A 48 -7.76 -7.09 7.08
CA THR A 48 -8.77 -7.98 7.69
C THR A 48 -8.79 -9.38 7.07
N ALA A 49 -8.36 -9.51 5.80
CA ALA A 49 -8.18 -10.81 5.15
C ALA A 49 -7.01 -11.60 5.75
N THR A 50 -5.90 -10.92 6.06
CA THR A 50 -4.74 -11.52 6.72
C THR A 50 -5.06 -11.89 8.17
N GLU A 51 -5.78 -11.02 8.89
CA GLU A 51 -6.27 -11.30 10.25
C GLU A 51 -7.19 -12.53 10.27
N ALA A 52 -8.17 -12.61 9.35
CA ALA A 52 -9.07 -13.75 9.24
C ALA A 52 -8.35 -15.07 8.89
N ALA A 53 -7.33 -15.01 8.03
CA ALA A 53 -6.51 -16.18 7.70
C ALA A 53 -5.69 -16.68 8.92
N HIS A 54 -5.14 -15.75 9.70
CA HIS A 54 -4.43 -16.07 10.93
C HIS A 54 -5.34 -16.74 11.97
N ASP A 55 -6.55 -16.21 12.17
CA ASP A 55 -7.54 -16.78 13.09
C ASP A 55 -8.01 -18.18 12.66
N ALA A 56 -8.20 -18.40 11.35
CA ALA A 56 -8.56 -19.71 10.80
C ALA A 56 -7.50 -20.79 11.07
N VAL A 57 -6.21 -20.42 11.04
CA VAL A 57 -5.11 -21.34 11.37
C VAL A 57 -5.04 -21.62 12.87
N ARG A 58 -5.41 -20.66 13.72
CA ARG A 58 -5.32 -20.79 15.19
C ARG A 58 -6.46 -21.57 15.82
N GLY A 59 -7.61 -21.63 15.14
CA GLY A 59 -8.80 -22.38 15.56
C GLY A 59 -8.88 -23.82 15.06
N ALA A 60 -7.93 -24.27 14.23
CA ALA A 60 -7.80 -25.64 13.72
C ALA A 60 -6.87 -26.49 14.61
#